data_AF-A0A6G9QPV2-F1
#
_entry.id   AF-A0A6G9QPV2-F1
#
_cell.length_a   1.000
_cell.length_b   1.000
_cell.length_c   1.000
_cell.angle_alpha   90.00
_cell.angle_beta   90.00
_cell.angle_gamma   90.00
#
_symmetry.space_group_name_H-M   'P 1'
#
loop_
_entity.id
_entity.type
_entity.pdbx_description
1 polymer ?
#
loop_
_entity_poly.entity_id
_entity_poly.type
_entity_poly.pdbx_seq_one_letter_code
_entity_poly.pdbx_strand_id
1 'polypeptide(L)'
;MKAAFNFEWFISEEIANVVGEENLARIALSQITEARETGDTQGELWIAINGSEHKGYWSLNIDEQEIDEDEDACSHESVASIEVNEPSPFMALSQRQIHLKRWPLMRGVTGEDNVLGHSASVAHIGLMMALIANKNGADFDLTEVLVYGLLHDLQEVVCQDVAQPSKNSSPELAAAFDAFEKKALKAMIGTLPTALQDFYTTHLSPSPEVKTLIKNADIYDALRKSQDECEAGNHKEFGLAYSRLQQEVKTRSETNTYLKEFHQTFGQAYSWSFDKLVAHSHI
;
A
#
# COMPACT_ATOMS: atom_id res chain seq x y z
N MET A 1 -5.50 18.71 -35.26
CA MET A 1 -6.70 17.90 -35.56
C MET A 1 -7.08 17.14 -34.28
N LYS A 2 -8.00 17.69 -33.48
CA LYS A 2 -8.57 16.95 -32.34
C LYS A 2 -9.84 16.29 -32.86
N ALA A 3 -9.82 14.96 -32.98
CA ALA A 3 -11.02 14.19 -33.30
C ALA A 3 -11.93 14.16 -32.06
N ALA A 4 -13.18 14.59 -32.21
CA ALA A 4 -14.22 14.30 -31.22
C ALA A 4 -14.70 12.87 -31.47
N PHE A 5 -14.63 12.03 -30.45
CA PHE A 5 -15.01 10.62 -30.53
C PHE A 5 -16.41 10.44 -29.96
N ASN A 6 -17.39 10.14 -30.80
CA ASN A 6 -18.73 9.76 -30.37
C ASN A 6 -18.86 8.23 -30.39
N PHE A 7 -19.26 7.65 -29.25
CA PHE A 7 -19.42 6.20 -29.06
C PHE A 7 -20.91 5.83 -29.05
N GLU A 8 -21.33 4.89 -29.89
CA GLU A 8 -22.66 4.27 -29.83
C GLU A 8 -22.57 2.85 -29.27
N TRP A 9 -23.45 2.52 -28.31
CA TRP A 9 -23.49 1.22 -27.63
C TRP A 9 -24.72 0.42 -28.04
N PHE A 10 -24.55 -0.86 -28.30
CA PHE A 10 -25.64 -1.81 -28.45
C PHE A 10 -25.49 -2.93 -27.42
N ILE A 11 -26.00 -2.70 -26.22
CA ILE A 11 -26.11 -3.69 -25.14
C ILE A 11 -27.60 -3.82 -24.79
N SER A 12 -28.08 -5.03 -24.47
CA SER A 12 -29.47 -5.20 -24.04
C SER A 12 -29.72 -4.45 -22.72
N GLU A 13 -30.89 -3.80 -22.58
CA GLU A 13 -31.27 -3.04 -21.36
C GLU A 13 -31.13 -3.85 -20.06
N GLU A 14 -31.24 -5.16 -20.15
CA GLU A 14 -31.10 -6.09 -19.03
C GLU A 14 -29.68 -6.12 -18.44
N ILE A 15 -28.64 -5.90 -19.26
CA ILE A 15 -27.23 -5.89 -18.85
C ILE A 15 -26.83 -4.51 -18.29
N ALA A 16 -27.32 -3.43 -18.89
CA ALA A 16 -27.08 -2.06 -18.42
C ALA A 16 -27.52 -1.86 -16.97
N ASN A 17 -28.66 -2.45 -16.60
CA ASN A 17 -29.23 -2.39 -15.26
C ASN A 17 -28.43 -3.19 -14.19
N VAL A 18 -27.67 -4.21 -14.58
CA VAL A 18 -26.92 -5.07 -13.65
C VAL A 18 -25.51 -4.54 -13.37
N VAL A 19 -24.85 -4.00 -14.39
CA VAL A 19 -23.45 -3.55 -14.29
C VAL A 19 -23.36 -2.05 -13.95
N GLY A 20 -24.38 -1.28 -14.32
CA GLY A 20 -24.37 0.18 -14.28
C GLY A 20 -23.63 0.76 -15.49
N GLU A 21 -24.23 1.78 -16.12
CA GLU A 21 -23.72 2.38 -17.37
C GLU A 21 -22.28 2.91 -17.24
N GLU A 22 -21.90 3.47 -16.07
CA GLU A 22 -20.54 3.97 -15.82
C GLU A 22 -19.47 2.86 -15.76
N ASN A 23 -19.82 1.69 -15.22
CA ASN A 23 -18.88 0.56 -15.15
C ASN A 23 -18.71 -0.11 -16.52
N LEU A 24 -19.78 -0.15 -17.33
CA LEU A 24 -19.70 -0.61 -18.73
C LEU A 24 -18.77 0.30 -19.54
N ALA A 25 -18.89 1.62 -19.37
CA ALA A 25 -18.02 2.59 -20.02
C ALA A 25 -16.54 2.41 -19.65
N ARG A 26 -16.22 2.12 -18.38
CA ARG A 26 -14.84 1.87 -17.91
C ARG A 26 -14.23 0.57 -18.44
N ILE A 27 -14.96 -0.55 -18.39
CA ILE A 27 -14.49 -1.86 -18.88
C ILE A 27 -14.20 -1.78 -20.38
N ALA A 28 -15.05 -1.07 -21.10
CA ALA A 28 -14.87 -0.90 -22.52
C ALA A 28 -13.71 0.06 -22.85
N LEU A 29 -13.53 1.16 -22.10
CA LEU A 29 -12.36 2.04 -22.29
C LEU A 29 -11.04 1.27 -22.16
N SER A 30 -10.94 0.32 -21.23
CA SER A 30 -9.72 -0.47 -21.06
C SER A 30 -9.45 -1.42 -22.24
N GLN A 31 -10.49 -2.03 -22.82
CA GLN A 31 -10.35 -2.92 -23.99
C GLN A 31 -10.20 -2.13 -25.31
N ILE A 32 -10.72 -0.89 -25.39
CA ILE A 32 -10.58 0.01 -26.55
C ILE A 32 -9.19 0.66 -26.59
N THR A 33 -8.52 0.82 -25.45
CA THR A 33 -7.15 1.36 -25.42
C THR A 33 -6.19 0.46 -26.22
N GLU A 34 -6.43 -0.85 -26.26
CA GLU A 34 -5.71 -1.79 -27.14
C GLU A 34 -6.04 -1.60 -28.63
N ALA A 35 -7.29 -1.24 -28.98
CA ALA A 35 -7.70 -0.98 -30.37
C ALA A 35 -7.19 0.37 -30.92
N ARG A 36 -6.89 1.32 -30.03
CA ARG A 36 -6.32 2.64 -30.39
C ARG A 36 -4.96 2.51 -31.10
N GLU A 37 -4.23 1.44 -30.86
CA GLU A 37 -2.93 1.15 -31.49
C GLU A 37 -3.07 0.56 -32.89
N THR A 38 -4.23 -0.03 -33.24
CA THR A 38 -4.46 -0.69 -34.54
C THR A 38 -5.16 0.19 -35.57
N GLY A 39 -5.79 1.29 -35.13
CA GLY A 39 -6.50 2.22 -36.02
C GLY A 39 -7.89 1.75 -36.45
N ASP A 40 -8.45 0.74 -35.79
CA ASP A 40 -9.80 0.25 -36.06
C ASP A 40 -10.87 1.22 -35.55
N THR A 41 -11.92 1.43 -36.35
CA THR A 41 -13.03 2.33 -36.02
C THR A 41 -14.29 1.59 -35.58
N GLN A 42 -14.26 0.26 -35.49
CA GLN A 42 -15.35 -0.59 -34.98
C GLN A 42 -14.76 -1.86 -34.36
N GLY A 43 -15.41 -2.42 -33.33
CA GLY A 43 -14.93 -3.65 -32.69
C GLY A 43 -15.96 -4.37 -31.84
N GLU A 44 -15.63 -5.61 -31.49
CA GLU A 44 -16.43 -6.47 -30.60
C GLU A 44 -15.86 -6.42 -29.19
N LEU A 45 -16.73 -6.44 -28.18
CA LEU A 45 -16.36 -6.43 -26.76
C LEU A 45 -17.02 -7.63 -26.06
N TRP A 46 -16.26 -8.32 -25.22
CA TRP A 46 -16.77 -9.43 -24.41
C TRP A 46 -16.76 -9.05 -22.93
N ILE A 47 -17.90 -9.20 -22.27
CA ILE A 47 -18.10 -8.89 -20.86
C ILE A 47 -18.62 -10.13 -20.15
N ALA A 48 -17.91 -10.59 -19.13
CA ALA A 48 -18.35 -11.68 -18.27
C ALA A 48 -19.10 -11.13 -17.05
N ILE A 49 -20.36 -11.52 -16.87
CA ILE A 49 -21.23 -11.12 -15.75
C ILE A 49 -21.75 -12.37 -15.08
N ASN A 50 -21.47 -12.54 -13.78
CA ASN A 50 -21.93 -13.70 -12.99
C ASN A 50 -21.63 -15.07 -13.64
N GLY A 51 -20.49 -15.17 -14.34
CA GLY A 51 -20.05 -16.39 -15.03
C GLY A 51 -20.70 -16.63 -16.40
N SER A 52 -21.49 -15.69 -16.92
CA SER A 52 -22.02 -15.70 -18.29
C SER A 52 -21.33 -14.65 -19.16
N GLU A 53 -20.93 -15.02 -20.37
CA GLU A 53 -20.29 -14.10 -21.31
C GLU A 53 -21.33 -13.41 -22.20
N HIS A 54 -21.18 -12.10 -22.37
CA HIS A 54 -22.04 -11.25 -23.15
C HIS A 54 -21.22 -10.48 -24.19
N LYS A 55 -21.77 -10.39 -25.40
CA LYS A 55 -21.12 -9.74 -26.56
C LYS A 55 -21.76 -8.37 -26.82
N GLY A 56 -20.92 -7.34 -26.92
CA GLY A 56 -21.29 -5.97 -27.32
C GLY A 56 -20.50 -5.50 -28.54
N TYR A 57 -20.91 -4.38 -29.11
CA TYR A 57 -20.25 -3.74 -30.26
C TYR A 57 -20.03 -2.25 -29.98
N TRP A 58 -18.93 -1.71 -30.50
CA TRP A 58 -18.63 -0.28 -30.49
C TRP A 58 -18.26 0.21 -31.90
N SER A 59 -18.56 1.48 -32.17
CA SER A 59 -18.14 2.19 -33.38
C SER A 59 -17.62 3.59 -33.03
N LEU A 60 -16.70 4.08 -33.85
CA LEU A 60 -16.03 5.38 -33.72
C LEU A 60 -16.42 6.27 -34.90
N ASN A 61 -17.18 7.33 -34.64
CA ASN A 61 -17.42 8.38 -35.64
C ASN A 61 -16.40 9.50 -35.47
N ILE A 62 -15.69 9.84 -36.55
CA ILE A 62 -14.73 10.94 -36.61
C ILE A 62 -15.39 12.06 -37.42
N ASP A 63 -15.89 13.10 -36.76
CA ASP A 63 -16.33 14.31 -37.44
C ASP A 63 -15.15 15.28 -37.60
N GLU A 64 -14.80 15.62 -38.83
CA GLU A 64 -13.84 16.67 -39.15
C GLU A 64 -14.51 18.03 -38.97
N GLN A 65 -14.16 18.76 -37.90
CA GLN A 65 -14.46 20.18 -37.78
C GLN A 65 -13.16 21.00 -37.72
N GLU A 66 -13.06 22.01 -38.60
CA GLU A 66 -12.04 23.06 -38.56
C GLU A 66 -12.23 23.92 -37.31
N ILE A 67 -11.16 24.12 -36.53
CA ILE A 67 -11.14 24.99 -35.34
C ILE A 67 -10.22 26.17 -35.65
N ASP A 68 -10.77 27.38 -35.57
CA ASP A 68 -10.06 28.66 -35.62
C ASP A 68 -9.07 28.76 -34.43
N GLU A 69 -7.85 29.24 -34.69
CA GLU A 69 -6.69 29.14 -33.78
C GLU A 69 -6.70 30.05 -32.54
N ASP A 70 -7.81 30.69 -32.17
CA ASP A 70 -7.86 31.61 -31.03
C ASP A 70 -8.93 31.19 -30.01
N GLU A 71 -8.59 30.26 -29.10
CA GLU A 71 -8.99 30.29 -27.68
C GLU A 71 -8.39 29.12 -26.90
N ASP A 72 -7.65 29.45 -25.84
CA ASP A 72 -7.01 28.58 -24.84
C ASP A 72 -8.03 27.75 -24.02
N ALA A 73 -8.77 26.84 -24.68
CA ALA A 73 -9.70 25.93 -24.03
C ALA A 73 -9.09 24.53 -23.91
N CYS A 74 -8.33 24.32 -22.82
CA CYS A 74 -7.99 22.99 -22.34
C CYS A 74 -9.30 22.28 -21.92
N SER A 75 -9.87 21.45 -22.79
CA SER A 75 -11.04 20.63 -22.49
C SER A 75 -10.63 19.52 -21.51
N HIS A 76 -10.69 19.83 -20.23
CA HIS A 76 -10.63 18.85 -19.15
C HIS A 76 -11.79 17.85 -19.33
N GLU A 77 -11.48 16.57 -19.56
CA GLU A 77 -12.41 15.49 -19.18
C GLU A 77 -12.85 15.77 -17.75
N SER A 78 -14.15 15.78 -17.48
CA SER A 78 -14.68 15.99 -16.14
C SER A 78 -14.29 14.79 -15.29
N VAL A 79 -13.12 14.85 -14.66
CA VAL A 79 -12.76 13.95 -13.56
C VAL A 79 -13.88 14.08 -12.55
N ALA A 80 -14.62 12.99 -12.30
CA ALA A 80 -15.69 12.96 -11.32
C ALA A 80 -15.19 13.62 -10.03
N SER A 81 -15.72 14.80 -9.72
CA SER A 81 -15.26 15.60 -8.59
C SER A 81 -15.62 14.87 -7.31
N ILE A 82 -14.68 14.76 -6.38
CA ILE A 82 -14.98 14.26 -5.03
C ILE A 82 -16.04 15.19 -4.43
N GLU A 83 -17.27 14.71 -4.24
CA GLU A 83 -18.30 15.46 -3.54
C GLU A 83 -17.91 15.61 -2.08
N VAL A 84 -17.59 16.83 -1.66
CA VAL A 84 -17.24 17.17 -0.27
C VAL A 84 -18.48 17.75 0.40
N ASN A 85 -19.25 16.89 1.08
CA ASN A 85 -20.42 17.31 1.84
C ASN A 85 -20.06 17.82 3.25
N GLU A 86 -19.00 17.26 3.85
CA GLU A 86 -18.46 17.63 5.18
C GLU A 86 -16.93 17.36 5.18
N PRO A 87 -16.13 18.07 6.00
CA PRO A 87 -14.69 17.83 6.07
C PRO A 87 -14.37 16.46 6.66
N SER A 88 -13.48 15.72 5.99
CA SER A 88 -12.98 14.43 6.48
C SER A 88 -11.87 14.61 7.51
N PRO A 89 -11.97 13.99 8.71
CA PRO A 89 -10.88 13.98 9.69
C PRO A 89 -9.76 12.98 9.36
N PHE A 90 -9.88 12.17 8.29
CA PHE A 90 -8.99 11.04 8.01
C PHE A 90 -7.51 11.43 8.01
N MET A 91 -7.14 12.45 7.22
CA MET A 91 -5.75 12.89 7.09
C MET A 91 -5.22 13.49 8.40
N ALA A 92 -6.05 14.25 9.11
CA ALA A 92 -5.69 14.84 10.39
C ALA A 92 -5.45 13.76 11.46
N LEU A 93 -6.23 12.67 11.46
CA LEU A 93 -6.00 11.52 12.32
C LEU A 93 -4.73 10.77 11.89
N SER A 94 -4.61 10.39 10.62
CA SER A 94 -3.45 9.65 10.10
C SER A 94 -2.10 10.31 10.45
N GLN A 95 -2.02 11.64 10.35
CA GLN A 95 -0.79 12.39 10.65
C GLN A 95 -0.41 12.39 12.14
N ARG A 96 -1.32 12.05 13.06
CA ARG A 96 -1.00 11.95 14.49
C ARG A 96 -0.12 10.76 14.84
N GLN A 97 0.15 9.84 13.91
CA GLN A 97 1.16 8.78 14.07
C GLN A 97 2.54 9.33 14.48
N ILE A 98 2.86 10.58 14.09
CA ILE A 98 4.10 11.26 14.51
C ILE A 98 4.21 11.43 16.04
N HIS A 99 3.07 11.45 16.75
CA HIS A 99 3.03 11.63 18.20
C HIS A 99 2.99 10.30 18.98
N LEU A 100 2.86 9.18 18.28
CA LEU A 100 2.79 7.86 18.89
C LEU A 100 4.20 7.32 19.05
N LYS A 101 4.75 7.46 20.24
CA LYS A 101 6.07 6.93 20.56
C LYS A 101 6.04 5.41 20.64
N ARG A 102 6.93 4.77 19.88
CA ARG A 102 7.21 3.33 19.99
C ARG A 102 8.12 3.01 21.16
N TRP A 103 8.03 1.78 21.65
CA TRP A 103 8.73 1.32 22.85
C TRP A 103 8.48 2.22 24.08
N PRO A 104 7.21 2.60 24.37
CA PRO A 104 6.91 3.63 25.37
C PRO A 104 7.31 3.23 26.80
N LEU A 105 7.45 1.93 27.07
CA LEU A 105 7.83 1.37 28.36
C LEU A 105 9.34 1.18 28.55
N MET A 106 10.15 1.50 27.54
CA MET A 106 11.61 1.33 27.57
C MET A 106 12.30 2.69 27.53
N ARG A 107 13.39 2.83 28.29
CA ARG A 107 14.23 4.04 28.24
C ARG A 107 15.11 4.01 26.99
N GLY A 108 14.65 4.57 25.88
CA GLY A 108 15.46 4.71 24.65
C GLY A 108 16.55 5.80 24.75
N VAL A 109 17.68 5.60 24.07
CA VAL A 109 18.81 6.53 24.01
C VAL A 109 19.22 6.94 22.60
N THR A 110 18.70 6.29 21.54
CA THR A 110 19.10 6.58 20.14
C THR A 110 18.21 7.60 19.43
N GLY A 111 17.38 8.33 20.19
CA GLY A 111 16.41 9.30 19.66
C GLY A 111 14.98 8.77 19.72
N GLU A 112 14.04 9.62 19.31
CA GLU A 112 12.62 9.27 19.26
C GLU A 112 12.35 8.27 18.13
N ASP A 113 11.53 7.27 18.43
CA ASP A 113 10.98 6.30 17.49
C ASP A 113 9.46 6.45 17.56
N ASN A 114 8.82 6.75 16.42
CA ASN A 114 7.38 6.96 16.34
C ASN A 114 6.78 6.11 15.22
N VAL A 115 5.47 5.87 15.31
CA VAL A 115 4.76 4.99 14.37
C VAL A 115 4.92 5.45 12.93
N LEU A 116 4.88 6.76 12.64
CA LEU A 116 5.03 7.25 11.26
C LEU A 116 6.42 6.95 10.69
N GLY A 117 7.49 7.20 11.46
CA GLY A 117 8.87 6.91 11.06
C GLY A 117 9.10 5.40 10.88
N HIS A 118 8.52 4.60 11.77
CA HIS A 118 8.49 3.15 11.67
C HIS A 118 7.82 2.66 10.38
N SER A 119 6.59 3.09 10.10
CA SER A 119 5.85 2.64 8.91
C SER A 119 6.58 3.02 7.62
N ALA A 120 7.23 4.19 7.58
CA ALA A 120 8.09 4.57 6.46
C ALA A 120 9.31 3.64 6.30
N SER A 121 9.98 3.29 7.40
CA SER A 121 11.09 2.32 7.40
C SER A 121 10.63 0.93 6.95
N VAL A 122 9.52 0.42 7.49
CA VAL A 122 8.93 -0.87 7.13
C VAL A 122 8.55 -0.92 5.66
N ALA A 123 7.91 0.12 5.13
CA ALA A 123 7.58 0.19 3.70
C ALA A 123 8.84 0.12 2.82
N HIS A 124 9.91 0.80 3.21
CA HIS A 124 11.18 0.79 2.47
C HIS A 124 11.88 -0.57 2.54
N ILE A 125 11.98 -1.18 3.72
CA ILE A 125 12.52 -2.53 3.91
C ILE A 125 11.69 -3.55 3.11
N GLY A 126 10.35 -3.43 3.18
CA GLY A 126 9.41 -4.25 2.44
C GLY A 126 9.60 -4.14 0.93
N LEU A 127 9.70 -2.93 0.39
CA LEU A 127 10.00 -2.69 -1.03
C LEU A 127 11.29 -3.41 -1.44
N MET A 128 12.37 -3.26 -0.67
CA MET A 128 13.64 -3.90 -0.98
C MET A 128 13.55 -5.43 -0.94
N MET A 129 12.84 -5.99 0.04
CA MET A 129 12.58 -7.44 0.10
C MET A 129 11.75 -7.92 -1.09
N ALA A 130 10.72 -7.17 -1.49
CA ALA A 130 9.89 -7.50 -2.65
C ALA A 130 10.70 -7.44 -3.95
N LEU A 131 11.58 -6.44 -4.12
CA LEU A 131 12.47 -6.35 -5.27
C LEU A 131 13.43 -7.55 -5.36
N ILE A 132 14.03 -7.97 -4.24
CA ILE A 132 14.87 -9.17 -4.18
C ILE A 132 14.05 -10.42 -4.54
N ALA A 133 12.86 -10.56 -3.98
CA ALA A 133 11.98 -11.69 -4.28
C ALA A 133 11.59 -11.74 -5.77
N ASN A 134 11.19 -10.61 -6.34
CA ASN A 134 10.80 -10.51 -7.75
C ASN A 134 12.00 -10.78 -8.68
N LYS A 135 13.20 -10.35 -8.28
CA LYS A 135 14.42 -10.69 -9.02
C LYS A 135 14.69 -12.20 -9.07
N ASN A 136 14.24 -12.92 -8.04
CA ASN A 136 14.35 -14.37 -7.93
C ASN A 136 13.11 -15.13 -8.45
N GLY A 137 12.23 -14.46 -9.18
CA GLY A 137 11.08 -15.07 -9.88
C GLY A 137 9.76 -15.07 -9.09
N ALA A 138 9.67 -14.35 -7.97
CA ALA A 138 8.37 -14.01 -7.39
C ALA A 138 7.68 -12.88 -8.18
N ASP A 139 6.42 -12.59 -7.83
CA ASP A 139 5.62 -11.56 -8.49
C ASP A 139 4.82 -10.75 -7.46
N PHE A 140 5.53 -10.10 -6.53
CA PHE A 140 4.93 -9.18 -5.58
C PHE A 140 4.50 -7.88 -6.28
N ASP A 141 3.25 -7.46 -6.09
CA ASP A 141 2.81 -6.12 -6.43
C ASP A 141 3.45 -5.09 -5.49
N LEU A 142 4.35 -4.27 -6.05
CA LEU A 142 5.09 -3.26 -5.30
C LEU A 142 4.17 -2.15 -4.78
N THR A 143 3.04 -1.89 -5.43
CA THR A 143 2.04 -0.93 -4.97
C THR A 143 1.37 -1.44 -3.70
N GLU A 144 0.92 -2.69 -3.70
CA GLU A 144 0.34 -3.34 -2.52
C GLU A 144 1.33 -3.35 -1.35
N VAL A 145 2.60 -3.72 -1.60
CA VAL A 145 3.67 -3.73 -0.59
C VAL A 145 3.89 -2.33 0.01
N LEU A 146 4.03 -1.30 -0.83
CA LEU A 146 4.29 0.06 -0.36
C LEU A 146 3.11 0.64 0.41
N VAL A 147 1.88 0.49 -0.11
CA VAL A 147 0.68 1.04 0.55
C VAL A 147 0.43 0.32 1.87
N TYR A 148 0.48 -1.01 1.88
CA TYR A 148 0.27 -1.77 3.12
C TYR A 148 1.40 -1.50 4.13
N GLY A 149 2.66 -1.47 3.70
CA GLY A 149 3.79 -1.15 4.58
C GLY A 149 3.66 0.22 5.25
N LEU A 150 3.23 1.25 4.50
CA LEU A 150 3.02 2.60 5.03
C LEU A 150 1.84 2.71 6.00
N LEU A 151 0.84 1.83 5.88
CA LEU A 151 -0.43 1.96 6.59
C LEU A 151 -0.73 0.81 7.56
N HIS A 152 0.18 -0.16 7.73
CA HIS A 152 -0.08 -1.38 8.51
C HIS A 152 -0.41 -1.12 9.99
N ASP A 153 0.08 0.00 10.55
CA ASP A 153 -0.16 0.45 11.92
C ASP A 153 -1.06 1.69 11.99
N LEU A 154 -1.75 2.05 10.90
CA LEU A 154 -2.59 3.26 10.84
C LEU A 154 -3.62 3.33 11.99
N GLN A 155 -4.20 2.19 12.38
CA GLN A 155 -5.16 2.07 13.47
C GLN A 155 -4.61 2.45 14.85
N GLU A 156 -3.29 2.46 15.04
CA GLU A 156 -2.67 2.77 16.34
C GLU A 156 -2.93 4.22 16.77
N VAL A 157 -3.27 5.12 15.85
CA VAL A 157 -3.71 6.47 16.25
C VAL A 157 -4.94 6.46 17.14
N VAL A 158 -5.81 5.47 16.97
CA VAL A 158 -7.00 5.28 17.80
C VAL A 158 -6.69 4.34 18.96
N CYS A 159 -5.96 3.25 18.69
CA CYS A 159 -5.76 2.18 19.66
C CYS A 159 -4.60 2.39 20.63
N GLN A 160 -3.70 3.33 20.33
CA GLN A 160 -2.34 3.49 20.89
C GLN A 160 -1.40 2.33 20.53
N ASP A 161 -0.09 2.60 20.52
CA ASP A 161 0.94 1.55 20.48
C ASP A 161 1.00 0.86 21.85
N VAL A 162 0.48 -0.37 21.90
CA VAL A 162 0.46 -1.20 23.10
C VAL A 162 1.57 -2.24 23.00
N ALA A 163 2.47 -2.24 23.97
CA ALA A 163 3.61 -3.17 24.00
C ALA A 163 3.17 -4.63 23.81
N GLN A 164 3.88 -5.34 22.92
CA GLN A 164 3.54 -6.72 22.54
C GLN A 164 3.32 -7.69 23.71
N PRO A 165 4.09 -7.66 24.83
CA PRO A 165 3.83 -8.52 25.98
C PRO A 165 2.49 -8.22 26.67
N SER A 166 2.04 -6.96 26.66
CA SER A 166 0.75 -6.54 27.21
C SER A 166 -0.40 -6.95 26.29
N LYS A 167 -0.25 -6.75 24.96
CA LYS A 167 -1.25 -7.16 23.96
C LYS A 167 -1.52 -8.68 23.99
N ASN A 168 -0.49 -9.48 24.27
CA ASN A 168 -0.56 -10.94 24.23
C ASN A 168 -0.53 -11.61 25.61
N SER A 169 -0.94 -10.92 26.68
CA SER A 169 -0.88 -11.50 28.03
C SER A 169 -1.85 -12.66 28.24
N SER A 170 -2.92 -12.75 27.43
CA SER A 170 -3.79 -13.92 27.32
C SER A 170 -4.40 -14.04 25.92
N PRO A 171 -4.84 -15.24 25.49
CA PRO A 171 -5.51 -15.42 24.21
C PRO A 171 -6.78 -14.58 24.06
N GLU A 172 -7.55 -14.43 25.16
CA GLU A 172 -8.77 -13.63 25.19
C GLU A 172 -8.48 -12.15 24.98
N LEU A 173 -7.43 -11.64 25.64
CA LEU A 173 -7.02 -10.25 25.49
C LEU A 173 -6.48 -9.96 24.08
N ALA A 174 -5.68 -10.87 23.53
CA ALA A 174 -5.16 -10.75 22.17
C ALA A 174 -6.32 -10.68 21.15
N ALA A 175 -7.30 -11.59 21.25
CA ALA A 175 -8.47 -11.58 20.38
C ALA A 175 -9.32 -10.30 20.53
N ALA A 176 -9.46 -9.77 21.75
CA ALA A 176 -10.17 -8.54 22.02
C ALA A 176 -9.45 -7.32 21.42
N PHE A 177 -8.13 -7.24 21.55
CA PHE A 177 -7.32 -6.18 20.94
C PHE A 177 -7.36 -6.23 19.42
N ASP A 178 -7.23 -7.42 18.82
CA ASP A 178 -7.33 -7.59 17.37
C ASP A 178 -8.70 -7.14 16.83
N ALA A 179 -9.78 -7.44 17.58
CA ALA A 179 -11.13 -6.97 17.22
C ALA A 179 -11.27 -5.45 17.35
N PHE A 180 -10.64 -4.85 18.38
CA PHE A 180 -10.62 -3.41 18.58
C PHE A 180 -9.85 -2.69 17.46
N GLU A 181 -8.67 -3.17 17.09
CA GLU A 181 -7.85 -2.63 15.99
C GLU A 181 -8.59 -2.67 14.66
N LYS A 182 -9.22 -3.80 14.32
CA LYS A 182 -10.02 -3.92 13.09
C LYS A 182 -11.20 -2.94 13.08
N LYS A 183 -11.86 -2.76 14.23
CA LYS A 183 -12.97 -1.80 14.36
C LYS A 183 -12.47 -0.36 14.21
N ALA A 184 -11.33 -0.03 14.81
CA ALA A 184 -10.70 1.29 14.68
C ALA A 184 -10.31 1.60 13.23
N LEU A 185 -9.67 0.65 12.55
CA LEU A 185 -9.28 0.80 11.14
C LEU A 185 -10.51 1.03 10.24
N LYS A 186 -11.55 0.21 10.40
CA LYS A 186 -12.81 0.36 9.66
C LYS A 186 -13.47 1.71 9.94
N ALA A 187 -13.48 2.16 11.19
CA ALA A 187 -14.02 3.46 11.56
C ALA A 187 -13.23 4.60 10.91
N MET A 188 -11.88 4.51 10.88
CA MET A 188 -11.03 5.48 10.20
C MET A 188 -11.32 5.54 8.71
N ILE A 189 -11.35 4.40 8.01
CA ILE A 189 -11.65 4.35 6.57
C ILE A 189 -13.02 4.99 6.30
N GLY A 190 -14.02 4.73 7.15
CA GLY A 190 -15.35 5.33 7.02
C GLY A 190 -15.41 6.86 7.16
N THR A 191 -14.31 7.50 7.58
CA THR A 191 -14.21 8.98 7.60
C THR A 191 -13.77 9.57 6.28
N LEU A 192 -13.27 8.77 5.33
CA LEU A 192 -12.92 9.24 3.98
C LEU A 192 -14.17 9.55 3.15
N PRO A 193 -14.09 10.45 2.16
CA PRO A 193 -15.08 10.53 1.09
C PRO A 193 -15.29 9.15 0.45
N THR A 194 -16.54 8.80 0.15
CA THR A 194 -16.91 7.46 -0.36
C THR A 194 -16.08 7.03 -1.56
N ALA A 195 -15.80 7.94 -2.48
CA ALA A 195 -14.97 7.69 -3.68
C ALA A 195 -13.53 7.24 -3.37
N LEU A 196 -13.02 7.46 -2.15
CA LEU A 196 -11.67 7.08 -1.73
C LEU A 196 -11.64 5.83 -0.85
N GLN A 197 -12.78 5.38 -0.29
CA GLN A 197 -12.81 4.30 0.70
C GLN A 197 -12.37 2.95 0.14
N ASP A 198 -12.71 2.67 -1.13
CA ASP A 198 -12.41 1.40 -1.78
C ASP A 198 -10.89 1.17 -1.89
N PHE A 199 -10.13 2.22 -2.24
CA PHE A 199 -8.67 2.14 -2.32
C PHE A 199 -8.06 1.65 -0.99
N TYR A 200 -8.45 2.25 0.13
CA TYR A 200 -7.93 1.89 1.45
C TYR A 200 -8.41 0.51 1.89
N THR A 201 -9.68 0.17 1.64
CA THR A 201 -10.25 -1.13 2.03
C THR A 201 -9.51 -2.28 1.33
N THR A 202 -9.19 -2.11 0.05
CA THR A 202 -8.41 -3.07 -0.74
C THR A 202 -6.99 -3.19 -0.21
N HIS A 203 -6.25 -2.08 -0.08
CA HIS A 203 -4.82 -2.14 0.24
C HIS A 203 -4.51 -2.40 1.73
N LEU A 204 -5.46 -2.19 2.64
CA LEU A 204 -5.35 -2.58 4.06
C LEU A 204 -5.79 -4.03 4.33
N SER A 205 -6.21 -4.75 3.28
CA SER A 205 -6.50 -6.18 3.31
C SER A 205 -5.64 -6.92 2.29
N PRO A 206 -4.30 -6.88 2.42
CA PRO A 206 -3.40 -7.35 1.38
C PRO A 206 -3.42 -8.88 1.24
N SER A 207 -2.82 -9.37 0.16
CA SER A 207 -2.51 -10.78 -0.03
C SER A 207 -1.75 -11.38 1.17
N PRO A 208 -1.96 -12.68 1.50
CA PRO A 208 -1.21 -13.37 2.57
C PRO A 208 0.31 -13.29 2.40
N GLU A 209 0.79 -13.27 1.16
CA GLU A 209 2.18 -13.15 0.77
C GLU A 209 2.72 -11.77 1.14
N VAL A 210 2.05 -10.67 0.73
CA VAL A 210 2.44 -9.30 1.11
C VAL A 210 2.36 -9.11 2.61
N LYS A 211 1.33 -9.65 3.27
CA LYS A 211 1.21 -9.60 4.72
C LYS A 211 2.41 -10.27 5.42
N THR A 212 2.86 -11.40 4.91
CA THR A 212 4.03 -12.11 5.44
C THR A 212 5.32 -11.33 5.19
N LEU A 213 5.48 -10.76 4.00
CA LEU A 213 6.63 -9.94 3.64
C LEU A 213 6.73 -8.68 4.53
N ILE A 214 5.64 -7.93 4.68
CA ILE A 214 5.61 -6.75 5.55
C ILE A 214 5.80 -7.16 7.02
N LYS A 215 5.32 -8.33 7.45
CA LYS A 215 5.63 -8.81 8.80
C LYS A 215 7.12 -9.07 9.00
N ASN A 216 7.81 -9.61 7.98
CA ASN A 216 9.26 -9.79 8.03
C ASN A 216 10.00 -8.44 8.06
N ALA A 217 9.51 -7.44 7.33
CA ALA A 217 10.05 -6.08 7.35
C ALA A 217 9.86 -5.38 8.72
N ASP A 218 8.68 -5.46 9.32
CA ASP A 218 8.38 -4.95 10.67
C ASP A 218 9.33 -5.54 11.73
N ILE A 219 9.50 -6.87 11.72
CA ILE A 219 10.42 -7.54 12.64
C ILE A 219 11.87 -7.10 12.42
N TYR A 220 12.27 -6.86 11.18
CA TYR A 220 13.61 -6.41 10.84
C TYR A 220 13.85 -4.95 11.28
N ASP A 221 12.86 -4.08 11.14
CA ASP A 221 12.91 -2.72 11.68
C ASP A 221 13.06 -2.73 13.22
N ALA A 222 12.26 -3.55 13.91
CA ALA A 222 12.40 -3.74 15.34
C ALA A 222 13.78 -4.29 15.74
N LEU A 223 14.34 -5.23 14.95
CA LEU A 223 15.70 -5.74 15.15
C LEU A 223 16.69 -4.58 15.08
N ARG A 224 16.63 -3.74 14.05
CA ARG A 224 17.52 -2.59 13.87
C ARG A 224 17.42 -1.62 15.05
N LYS A 225 16.21 -1.19 15.41
CA LYS A 225 16.00 -0.30 16.56
C LYS A 225 16.63 -0.86 17.84
N SER A 226 16.39 -2.13 18.14
CA SER A 226 16.95 -2.77 19.33
C SER A 226 18.47 -2.91 19.29
N GLN A 227 19.04 -3.11 18.10
CA GLN A 227 20.47 -3.17 17.88
C GLN A 227 21.12 -1.79 18.05
N ASP A 228 20.52 -0.72 17.51
CA ASP A 228 21.01 0.66 17.69
C ASP A 228 21.08 1.02 19.17
N GLU A 229 20.01 0.71 19.91
CA GLU A 229 19.95 0.93 21.35
C GLU A 229 21.07 0.17 22.07
N CYS A 230 21.30 -1.10 21.72
CA CYS A 230 22.40 -1.89 22.27
C CYS A 230 23.78 -1.28 21.94
N GLU A 231 24.01 -0.91 20.67
CA GLU A 231 25.27 -0.30 20.21
C GLU A 231 25.54 1.07 20.85
N ALA A 232 24.49 1.79 21.25
CA ALA A 232 24.57 3.00 22.06
C ALA A 232 24.76 2.74 23.58
N GLY A 233 24.98 1.49 23.99
CA GLY A 233 25.24 1.08 25.36
C GLY A 233 23.99 0.76 26.19
N ASN A 234 22.79 0.75 25.60
CA ASN A 234 21.52 0.52 26.28
C ASN A 234 21.12 -0.97 26.38
N HIS A 235 22.10 -1.85 26.58
CA HIS A 235 21.89 -3.29 26.65
C HIS A 235 20.95 -3.72 27.78
N LYS A 236 20.88 -2.97 28.88
CA LYS A 236 20.02 -3.30 30.02
C LYS A 236 18.54 -3.28 29.65
N GLU A 237 18.14 -2.32 28.82
CA GLU A 237 16.75 -2.20 28.34
C GLU A 237 16.54 -3.12 27.13
N PHE A 238 17.38 -3.01 26.09
CA PHE A 238 17.09 -3.62 24.79
C PHE A 238 17.76 -4.98 24.53
N GLY A 239 18.67 -5.46 25.38
CA GLY A 239 19.46 -6.66 25.12
C GLY A 239 18.63 -7.94 24.95
N LEU A 240 17.52 -8.06 25.69
CA LEU A 240 16.58 -9.19 25.55
C LEU A 240 15.78 -9.10 24.25
N ALA A 241 15.28 -7.91 23.91
CA ALA A 241 14.55 -7.67 22.66
C ALA A 241 15.45 -7.95 21.46
N TYR A 242 16.69 -7.44 21.47
CA TYR A 242 17.67 -7.66 20.43
C TYR A 242 17.99 -9.14 20.22
N SER A 243 18.32 -9.88 21.29
CA SER A 243 18.59 -11.32 21.21
C SER A 243 17.40 -12.11 20.65
N ARG A 244 16.17 -11.78 21.09
CA ARG A 244 14.94 -12.41 20.61
C ARG A 244 14.71 -12.15 19.13
N LEU A 245 14.79 -10.89 18.71
CA LEU A 245 14.55 -10.46 17.32
C LEU A 245 15.63 -11.00 16.38
N GLN A 246 16.89 -11.07 16.83
CA GLN A 246 17.97 -11.67 16.06
C GLN A 246 17.71 -13.15 15.80
N GLN A 247 17.27 -13.89 16.82
CA GLN A 247 16.88 -15.29 16.66
C GLN A 247 15.65 -15.45 15.77
N GLU A 248 14.66 -14.58 15.89
CA GLU A 248 13.46 -14.59 15.05
C GLU A 248 13.79 -14.35 13.57
N VAL A 249 14.62 -13.34 13.25
CA VAL A 249 15.08 -13.08 11.88
C VAL A 249 15.90 -14.26 11.35
N LYS A 250 16.77 -14.85 12.17
CA LYS A 250 17.53 -16.05 11.79
C LYS A 250 16.60 -17.20 11.40
N THR A 251 15.63 -17.53 12.25
CA THR A 251 14.68 -18.62 11.99
C THR A 251 13.82 -18.34 10.77
N ARG A 252 13.30 -17.12 10.60
CA ARG A 252 12.52 -16.73 9.41
C ARG A 252 13.35 -16.81 8.13
N SER A 253 14.65 -16.51 8.20
CA SER A 253 15.57 -16.59 7.06
C SER A 253 15.85 -18.03 6.59
N GLU A 254 15.50 -19.05 7.37
CA GLU A 254 15.64 -20.46 6.96
C GLU A 254 14.66 -20.82 5.84
N THR A 255 13.48 -20.19 5.81
CA THR A 255 12.42 -20.45 4.84
C THR A 255 12.07 -19.25 3.95
N ASN A 256 12.50 -18.04 4.30
CA ASN A 256 12.27 -16.82 3.50
C ASN A 256 13.58 -16.38 2.82
N THR A 257 13.72 -16.70 1.52
CA THR A 257 14.93 -16.42 0.74
C THR A 257 15.21 -14.93 0.60
N TYR A 258 14.18 -14.11 0.33
CA TYR A 258 14.34 -12.65 0.23
C TYR A 258 14.81 -12.01 1.54
N LEU A 259 14.33 -12.50 2.69
CA LEU A 259 14.76 -12.00 4.00
C LEU A 259 16.22 -12.38 4.28
N LYS A 260 16.59 -13.62 3.94
CA LYS A 260 17.97 -14.10 4.06
C LYS A 260 18.92 -13.26 3.21
N GLU A 261 18.58 -13.05 1.94
CA GLU A 261 19.39 -12.24 1.01
C GLU A 261 19.46 -10.78 1.44
N PHE A 262 18.33 -10.19 1.88
CA PHE A 262 18.31 -8.84 2.45
C PHE A 262 19.26 -8.74 3.65
N HIS A 263 19.18 -9.68 4.60
CA HIS A 263 20.04 -9.68 5.78
C HIS A 263 21.52 -9.86 5.44
N GLN A 264 21.85 -10.74 4.50
CA GLN A 264 23.23 -10.95 4.03
C GLN A 264 23.79 -9.73 3.29
N THR A 265 22.95 -9.02 2.54
CA THR A 265 23.35 -7.87 1.72
C THR A 265 23.51 -6.61 2.56
N PHE A 266 22.56 -6.31 3.44
CA PHE A 266 22.50 -5.02 4.14
C PHE A 266 22.80 -5.11 5.65
N GLY A 267 22.65 -6.29 6.25
CA GLY A 267 22.61 -6.44 7.72
C GLY A 267 23.87 -5.94 8.43
N GLN A 268 25.06 -6.24 7.89
CA GLN A 268 26.32 -5.84 8.52
C GLN A 268 26.56 -4.33 8.45
N ALA A 269 26.06 -3.66 7.41
CA ALA A 269 26.32 -2.24 7.18
C ALA A 269 25.60 -1.35 8.20
N TYR A 270 24.52 -1.82 8.82
CA TYR A 270 23.84 -1.08 9.87
C TYR A 270 24.69 -0.82 11.13
N SER A 271 25.74 -1.62 11.39
CA SER A 271 26.67 -1.39 12.50
C SER A 271 27.86 -0.49 12.12
N TRP A 272 27.89 0.06 10.91
CA TRP A 272 29.01 0.88 10.46
C TRP A 272 28.80 2.32 10.88
N SER A 273 29.89 2.98 11.27
CA SER A 273 29.87 4.44 11.43
C SER A 273 29.63 5.11 10.08
N PHE A 274 29.19 6.38 10.13
CA PHE A 274 29.05 7.20 8.93
C PHE A 274 30.33 7.23 8.10
N ASP A 275 31.49 7.44 8.71
CA ASP A 275 32.79 7.45 8.01
C ASP A 275 33.06 6.15 7.26
N LYS A 276 32.69 5.01 7.86
CA LYS A 276 32.84 3.70 7.22
C LYS A 276 31.85 3.50 6.08
N LEU A 277 30.60 3.98 6.23
CA LEU A 277 29.59 3.94 5.16
C LEU A 277 30.08 4.72 3.94
N VAL A 278 30.50 5.97 4.13
CA VAL A 278 31.02 6.86 3.08
C VAL A 278 32.26 6.26 2.41
N ALA A 279 33.23 5.79 3.20
CA ALA A 279 34.46 5.18 2.67
C ALA A 279 34.17 3.90 1.86
N HIS A 280 33.13 3.14 2.20
CA HIS A 280 32.74 1.93 1.50
C HIS A 280 31.87 2.21 0.25
N SER A 281 31.05 3.25 0.28
CA SER A 281 30.13 3.58 -0.81
C SER A 281 30.74 4.43 -1.92
N HIS A 282 31.94 4.99 -1.71
CA HIS A 282 32.58 5.93 -2.64
C HIS A 282 31.74 7.19 -2.93
N ILE A 283 30.88 7.58 -1.98
CA ILE A 283 30.10 8.82 -2.00
C ILE A 283 30.85 9.93 -1.26
#